data_AF-A0A7I7VVK9-F1
#
_entry.id   AF-A0A7I7VVK9-F1
#
_cell.length_a   1.000
_cell.length_b   1.000
_cell.length_c   1.000
_cell.angle_alpha   90.00
_cell.angle_beta   90.00
_cell.angle_gamma   90.00
#
_symmetry.space_group_name_H-M   'P 1'
#
loop_
_entity.id
_entity.type
_entity.pdbx_description
1 polymer ?
#
loop_
_entity_poly.entity_id
_entity_poly.type
_entity_poly.pdbx_seq_one_letter_code
_entity_poly.pdbx_strand_id
1 'polypeptide(L)'
;MVVSVDILNNGPGGLVVVVPVTTAGYGLRSHVELEPANSGLDHTSYARCDQLRAVSTERLSSRRGLIGPEQMQAIDQALRFVLDL
;
A
#
# COMPACT_ATOMS: atom_id res chain seq x y z
N MET A 1 2.80 -0.68 2.70
CA MET A 1 1.65 0.22 2.94
C MET A 1 0.44 -0.60 3.30
N VAL A 2 -0.29 -0.25 4.36
CA VAL A 2 -1.51 -0.96 4.76
C VAL A 2 -2.67 -0.51 3.86
N VAL A 3 -3.43 -1.47 3.34
CA VAL A 3 -4.61 -1.25 2.45
C VAL A 3 -5.87 -1.91 2.98
N SER A 4 -5.78 -2.67 4.08
CA SER A 4 -6.95 -3.23 4.75
C SER A 4 -7.71 -2.18 5.57
N VAL A 5 -9.02 -2.39 5.65
CA VAL A 5 -9.92 -1.61 6.52
C VAL A 5 -9.56 -1.75 8.00
N ASP A 6 -9.84 -0.70 8.78
CA ASP A 6 -9.49 -0.65 10.21
C ASP A 6 -10.11 -1.75 11.05
N ILE A 7 -11.31 -2.22 10.68
CA ILE A 7 -11.97 -3.34 11.35
C ILE A 7 -11.11 -4.62 11.26
N LEU A 8 -10.46 -4.87 10.11
CA LEU A 8 -9.56 -6.00 9.94
C LEU A 8 -8.26 -5.77 10.73
N ASN A 9 -7.72 -4.55 10.66
CA ASN A 9 -6.46 -4.19 11.32
C ASN A 9 -6.52 -4.36 12.85
N ASN A 10 -7.68 -4.10 13.46
CA ASN A 10 -7.92 -4.21 14.90
C ASN A 10 -8.62 -5.54 15.29
N GLY A 11 -8.76 -6.46 14.34
CA GLY A 11 -9.38 -7.77 14.58
C GLY A 11 -8.49 -8.69 15.42
N PRO A 12 -9.06 -9.74 16.05
CA PRO A 12 -8.33 -10.66 16.91
C PRO A 12 -7.29 -11.50 16.17
N GLY A 13 -7.33 -11.53 14.84
CA GLY A 13 -6.36 -12.27 14.02
C GLY A 13 -4.96 -11.65 13.97
N GLY A 14 -4.80 -10.38 14.37
CA GLY A 14 -3.50 -9.71 14.33
C GLY A 14 -2.90 -9.64 12.93
N LEU A 15 -3.74 -9.49 11.89
CA LEU A 15 -3.33 -9.45 10.49
C LEU A 15 -3.68 -8.11 9.85
N VAL A 16 -2.82 -7.67 8.95
CA VAL A 16 -3.08 -6.53 8.05
C VAL A 16 -2.79 -6.94 6.61
N VAL A 17 -3.51 -6.35 5.66
CA VAL A 17 -3.22 -6.48 4.24
C VAL A 17 -2.34 -5.31 3.82
N VAL A 18 -1.22 -5.64 3.19
CA VAL A 18 -0.23 -4.66 2.76
C VAL A 18 0.11 -4.79 1.28
N VAL A 19 0.42 -3.65 0.69
CA VAL A 19 1.09 -3.53 -0.61
C VAL A 19 2.55 -3.13 -0.38
N PRO A 20 3.54 -3.88 -0.92
CA PRO A 20 4.94 -3.51 -0.88
C PRO A 20 5.21 -2.19 -1.61
N VAL A 21 6.18 -1.42 -1.13
CA VAL A 21 6.63 -0.17 -1.74
C VAL A 21 8.11 -0.30 -2.08
N THR A 22 8.51 0.15 -3.27
CA THR A 22 9.90 0.14 -3.74
C THR A 22 10.22 1.44 -4.47
N THR A 23 11.49 1.84 -4.50
CA THR A 23 11.95 2.96 -5.34
C THR A 23 12.14 2.57 -6.81
N ALA A 24 12.12 1.27 -7.12
CA ALA A 24 12.27 0.79 -8.48
C ALA A 24 10.95 0.89 -9.27
N GLY A 25 10.92 1.78 -10.26
CA GLY A 25 9.82 1.92 -11.21
C GLY A 25 9.91 0.89 -12.33
N TYR A 26 8.80 0.19 -12.60
CA TYR A 26 8.70 -0.83 -13.66
C TYR A 26 7.66 -0.50 -14.75
N GLY A 27 6.97 0.64 -14.64
CA GLY A 27 5.98 1.09 -15.65
C GLY A 27 4.74 0.19 -15.78
N LEU A 28 4.42 -0.61 -14.77
CA LEU A 28 3.25 -1.48 -14.78
C LEU A 28 2.00 -0.72 -14.35
N ARG A 29 0.84 -1.04 -14.96
CA ARG A 29 -0.45 -0.42 -14.58
C ARG A 29 -0.88 -0.72 -13.14
N SER A 30 -0.41 -1.84 -12.59
CA SER A 30 -0.63 -2.23 -11.19
C SER A 30 0.31 -1.52 -10.21
N HIS A 31 1.27 -0.74 -10.70
CA HIS A 31 2.20 0.03 -9.88
C HIS A 31 1.73 1.47 -9.81
N VAL A 32 1.47 1.95 -8.59
CA VAL A 32 1.06 3.33 -8.36
C VAL A 32 2.26 4.13 -7.88
N GLU A 33 2.57 5.22 -8.58
CA GLU A 33 3.63 6.15 -8.21
C GLU A 33 3.23 6.96 -6.97
N LEU A 34 4.17 7.07 -6.04
CA LEU A 34 4.05 7.74 -4.76
C LEU A 34 5.09 8.85 -4.68
N GLU A 35 4.63 10.08 -4.82
CA GLU A 35 5.46 11.27 -4.68
C GLU A 35 5.85 11.50 -3.20
N PRO A 36 7.10 11.91 -2.91
CA PRO A 36 7.57 12.19 -1.55
C PRO A 36 6.67 13.12 -0.75
N ALA A 37 6.24 14.22 -1.40
CA ALA A 37 5.48 15.29 -0.79
C ALA A 37 4.16 14.84 -0.15
N ASN A 38 3.56 13.76 -0.66
CA ASN A 38 2.22 13.29 -0.28
C ASN A 38 2.20 11.91 0.39
N SER A 39 3.37 11.31 0.63
CA SER A 39 3.49 9.92 1.13
C SER A 39 4.31 9.78 2.42
N GLY A 40 5.06 10.81 2.81
CA GLY A 40 6.02 10.73 3.91
C GLY A 40 7.24 9.86 3.60
N LEU A 41 7.53 9.66 2.31
CA LEU A 41 8.72 8.98 1.81
C LEU A 41 9.78 10.00 1.39
N ASP A 42 11.05 9.65 1.49
CA ASP A 42 12.17 10.54 1.13
C ASP A 42 12.39 10.62 -0.40
N HIS A 43 11.90 9.62 -1.14
CA HIS A 43 12.11 9.47 -2.58
C HIS A 43 10.84 8.97 -3.26
N THR A 44 10.68 9.34 -4.54
CA THR A 44 9.62 8.80 -5.39
C THR A 44 9.68 7.28 -5.36
N SER A 45 8.53 6.69 -5.06
CA SER A 45 8.40 5.26 -4.80
C SER A 45 7.17 4.71 -5.51
N TYR A 46 7.02 3.40 -5.51
CA TYR A 46 5.98 2.70 -6.26
C TYR A 46 5.33 1.66 -5.37
N ALA A 47 4.02 1.79 -5.16
CA ALA A 47 3.19 0.77 -4.53
C ALA A 47 2.89 -0.35 -5.54
N ARG A 48 3.30 -1.58 -5.22
CA ARG A 48 3.17 -2.75 -6.10
C ARG A 48 1.88 -3.53 -5.83
N CYS A 49 0.77 -3.07 -6.38
CA CYS A 49 -0.56 -3.61 -6.06
C CYS A 49 -0.72 -5.07 -6.52
N ASP A 50 0.08 -5.53 -7.47
CA ASP A 50 0.22 -6.94 -7.90
C ASP A 50 0.86 -7.85 -6.84
N GLN A 51 1.51 -7.28 -5.82
CA GLN A 51 2.22 -8.02 -4.77
C GLN A 51 1.56 -7.90 -3.40
N LEU A 52 0.23 -7.78 -3.34
CA LEU A 52 -0.52 -7.72 -2.08
C LEU A 52 -0.26 -8.93 -1.18
N ARG A 53 -0.18 -8.71 0.15
CA ARG A 53 0.08 -9.76 1.14
C ARG A 53 -0.67 -9.51 2.43
N ALA A 54 -1.16 -10.57 3.07
CA ALA A 54 -1.53 -10.54 4.48
C ALA A 54 -0.28 -10.78 5.33
N VAL A 55 -0.04 -9.94 6.35
CA VAL A 55 1.10 -10.06 7.27
C VAL A 55 0.64 -9.88 8.71
N SER A 56 1.35 -10.53 9.65
CA SER A 56 1.17 -10.30 11.09
C SER A 56 1.50 -8.85 11.44
N THR A 57 0.70 -8.24 12.32
CA THR A 57 0.95 -6.91 12.89
C THR A 57 2.29 -6.84 13.61
N GLU A 58 2.81 -7.96 14.12
CA GLU A 58 4.13 -8.06 14.75
C GLU A 58 5.28 -7.78 13.78
N ARG A 59 5.05 -7.90 12.47
CA ARG A 59 6.05 -7.55 11.44
C ARG A 59 6.12 -6.04 11.18
N LEU A 60 5.20 -5.25 11.73
CA LEU A 60 5.21 -3.80 11.62
C LEU A 60 6.09 -3.22 12.72
N SER A 61 7.24 -2.64 12.34
CA SER A 61 8.19 -2.06 13.29
C SER A 61 7.95 -0.58 13.56
N SER A 62 7.70 0.22 12.52
CA SER A 62 7.49 1.65 12.65
C SER A 62 6.60 2.22 11.55
N ARG A 63 5.87 3.29 11.89
CA ARG A 63 5.05 4.04 10.92
C ARG A 63 5.92 5.08 10.22
N ARG A 64 6.04 4.96 8.89
CA ARG A 64 6.82 5.89 8.05
C ARG A 64 6.02 7.14 7.64
N GLY A 65 4.74 6.97 7.35
CA GLY A 65 3.91 8.06 6.85
C GLY A 65 2.46 7.62 6.67
N LEU A 66 1.68 8.53 6.09
CA LEU A 66 0.31 8.31 5.64
C LEU A 66 0.21 8.84 4.21
N ILE A 67 -0.56 8.13 3.40
CA ILE A 67 -0.78 8.50 2.00
C ILE A 67 -2.04 9.35 1.91
N GLY A 68 -2.00 10.40 1.09
CA GLY A 68 -3.16 11.26 0.82
C GLY A 68 -4.32 10.51 0.14
N PRO A 69 -5.55 11.09 0.18
CA PRO A 69 -6.75 10.45 -0.36
C PRO A 69 -6.69 10.21 -1.87
N GLU A 70 -6.04 11.11 -2.63
CA GLU A 70 -5.91 10.99 -4.08
C GLU A 70 -5.04 9.78 -4.47
N GLN A 71 -3.86 9.64 -3.85
CA GLN A 71 -3.02 8.46 -4.09
C GLN A 71 -3.72 7.19 -3.60
N MET A 72 -4.47 7.24 -2.49
CA MET A 72 -5.26 6.08 -2.04
C MET A 72 -6.31 5.65 -3.07
N GLN A 73 -6.99 6.60 -3.73
CA GLN A 73 -7.92 6.27 -4.82
C GLN A 73 -7.22 5.59 -6.00
N ALA A 74 -6.01 6.03 -6.37
CA ALA A 74 -5.22 5.38 -7.41
C ALA A 74 -4.83 3.94 -7.02
N ILE A 75 -4.47 3.73 -5.75
CA ILE A 75 -4.19 2.40 -5.19
C ILE A 75 -5.44 1.51 -5.26
N ASP A 76 -6.60 2.02 -4.85
CA ASP A 76 -7.85 1.27 -4.91
C ASP A 76 -8.20 0.85 -6.34
N GLN A 77 -8.00 1.74 -7.33
CA GLN A 77 -8.22 1.44 -8.74
C GLN A 77 -7.24 0.37 -9.26
N ALA A 78 -5.98 0.44 -8.86
CA ALA A 78 -4.97 -0.55 -9.23
C ALA A 78 -5.25 -1.92 -8.58
N LEU A 79 -5.70 -1.95 -7.32
CA LEU A 79 -6.09 -3.19 -6.64
C LEU A 79 -7.33 -3.82 -7.28
N ARG A 80 -8.35 -3.02 -7.62
CA ARG A 80 -9.51 -3.50 -8.38
C ARG A 80 -9.12 -4.12 -9.70
N PHE A 81 -8.23 -3.47 -10.44
CA PHE A 81 -7.69 -4.01 -11.69
C PHE A 81 -6.95 -5.34 -11.49
N VAL A 82 -6.11 -5.45 -10.45
CA VAL A 82 -5.35 -6.68 -10.16
C VAL A 82 -6.25 -7.83 -9.72
N LEU A 83 -7.34 -7.52 -9.00
CA LEU A 83 -8.25 -8.50 -8.42
C LEU A 83 -9.49 -8.80 -9.28
N ASP A 84 -9.63 -8.13 -10.43
CA ASP A 84 -10.79 -8.20 -11.32
C ASP A 84 -12.12 -7.85 -10.60
N LEU A 85 -12.12 -6.69 -9.92
CA LEU A 85 -13.23 -6.18 -9.10
C LEU A 85 -13.77 -4.82 -9.57
#